data_AF-A0A6T9XTZ7-F1
#
_entry.id   AF-A0A6T9XTZ7-F1
#
_cell.length_a   1.000
_cell.length_b   1.000
_cell.length_c   1.000
_cell.angle_alpha   90.00
_cell.angle_beta   90.00
_cell.angle_gamma   90.00
#
_symmetry.space_group_name_H-M   'P 1'
#
loop_
_entity.id
_entity.type
_entity.pdbx_description
1 polymer ?
#
loop_
_entity_poly.entity_id
_entity_poly.type
_entity_poly.pdbx_seq_one_letter_code
_entity_poly.pdbx_strand_id
1 'polypeptide(L)'
;MKIAFDTVNVYYLPQFIPICEELAKRGHKVQLVCYSNKNNVQKFEQVLLSLGYEFCWVDDDKAARDFYLKETPDWIFFGNGFPYLDDIHKASKTAQLGHGIGPKPSYYHKSATPMTVRFIEGKLRLAKIRELYPNDEFVQVGFSKLDPLFNNTEKGLKYNELGLDENKPTLLFAPTFNPSSLECFPDNWPSHFPDFNILIKPHTFTYSREAYKNQRKKLKKWEEFSNTYVATETDISLLPFMKEADILVSEASSTLFEFVALTKPVIVCNFFKLKWSYRGIFKYRFKKRFGKDNVIYQNIGLHINSYKELRGAIEKQLENRDLYKEEREAYTEDHVGPTDGKSSLRIVDYIEKN
;
A
#
# COMPACT_ATOMS: atom_id res chain seq x y z
N MET A 1 20.93 -18.66 2.36
CA MET A 1 19.70 -18.90 3.14
C MET A 1 18.54 -19.22 2.19
N LYS A 2 17.53 -19.92 2.71
CA LYS A 2 16.19 -20.08 2.13
C LYS A 2 15.24 -19.16 2.90
N ILE A 3 14.59 -18.23 2.19
CA ILE A 3 13.70 -17.25 2.78
C ILE A 3 12.31 -17.43 2.21
N ALA A 4 11.31 -17.54 3.09
CA ALA A 4 9.91 -17.59 2.70
C ALA A 4 9.22 -16.24 2.96
N PHE A 5 8.35 -15.83 2.04
CA PHE A 5 7.50 -14.66 2.18
C PHE A 5 6.04 -15.09 2.24
N ASP A 6 5.41 -14.85 3.38
CA ASP A 6 4.02 -15.15 3.65
C ASP A 6 3.10 -14.09 3.02
N THR A 7 2.49 -14.47 1.90
CA THR A 7 1.70 -13.59 1.03
C THR A 7 0.22 -13.95 1.10
N VAL A 8 -0.36 -13.90 2.31
CA VAL A 8 -1.79 -14.16 2.56
C VAL A 8 -2.69 -13.41 1.57
N ASN A 9 -2.36 -12.17 1.25
CA ASN A 9 -2.98 -11.46 0.14
C ASN A 9 -1.90 -11.07 -0.87
N VAL A 10 -2.14 -11.31 -2.15
CA VAL A 10 -1.18 -10.98 -3.23
C VAL A 10 -0.86 -9.49 -3.30
N TYR A 11 -1.73 -8.61 -2.77
CA TYR A 11 -1.41 -7.17 -2.68
C TYR A 11 -0.32 -6.85 -1.64
N TYR A 12 0.17 -7.82 -0.86
CA TYR A 12 1.35 -7.67 -0.02
C TYR A 12 2.65 -7.74 -0.82
N LEU A 13 2.65 -8.39 -1.99
CA LEU A 13 3.84 -8.59 -2.82
C LEU A 13 4.64 -7.30 -3.05
N PRO A 14 4.04 -6.13 -3.40
CA PRO A 14 4.81 -4.91 -3.61
C PRO A 14 5.69 -4.50 -2.42
N GLN A 15 5.34 -4.88 -1.20
CA GLN A 15 6.19 -4.65 -0.01
C GLN A 15 7.45 -5.52 0.00
N PHE A 16 7.30 -6.76 -0.46
CA PHE A 16 8.33 -7.79 -0.39
C PHE A 16 9.24 -7.82 -1.60
N ILE A 17 8.75 -7.46 -2.79
CA ILE A 17 9.53 -7.55 -4.04
C ILE A 17 10.91 -6.88 -3.93
N PRO A 18 11.05 -5.64 -3.42
CA PRO A 18 12.38 -5.02 -3.30
C PRO A 18 13.35 -5.80 -2.38
N ILE A 19 12.81 -6.49 -1.36
CA ILE A 19 13.59 -7.36 -0.47
C ILE A 19 13.95 -8.66 -1.19
N CYS A 20 13.01 -9.27 -1.91
CA CYS A 20 13.23 -10.46 -2.72
C CYS A 20 14.34 -10.24 -3.76
N GLU A 21 14.32 -9.07 -4.42
CA GLU A 21 15.33 -8.69 -5.41
C GLU A 21 16.72 -8.58 -4.80
N GLU A 22 16.84 -7.90 -3.65
CA GLU A 22 18.12 -7.78 -2.94
C GLU A 22 18.63 -9.14 -2.41
N LEU A 23 17.73 -9.99 -1.91
CA LEU A 23 18.07 -11.37 -1.49
C LEU A 23 18.57 -12.22 -2.66
N ALA A 24 17.86 -12.20 -3.79
CA ALA A 24 18.21 -12.97 -4.98
C ALA A 24 19.54 -12.51 -5.58
N LYS A 25 19.80 -11.19 -5.58
CA LYS A 25 21.07 -10.60 -6.00
C LYS A 25 22.26 -11.10 -5.16
N ARG A 26 22.04 -11.40 -3.87
CA ARG A 26 23.04 -11.99 -2.96
C ARG A 26 23.10 -13.52 -3.00
N GLY A 27 22.39 -14.15 -3.95
CA GLY A 27 22.40 -15.60 -4.15
C GLY A 27 21.57 -16.40 -3.15
N HIS A 28 20.64 -15.75 -2.44
CA HIS A 28 19.69 -16.45 -1.57
C HIS A 28 18.50 -17.01 -2.34
N LYS A 29 17.89 -18.06 -1.78
CA LYS A 29 16.68 -18.67 -2.33
C LYS A 29 15.45 -17.98 -1.76
N VAL A 30 14.60 -17.47 -2.64
CA VAL A 30 13.35 -16.79 -2.29
C VAL A 30 12.17 -17.67 -2.66
N GLN A 31 11.24 -17.83 -1.73
CA GLN A 31 10.00 -18.58 -1.92
C GLN A 31 8.79 -17.75 -1.48
N LEU A 32 7.77 -17.65 -2.34
CA LEU A 32 6.52 -16.97 -2.05
C LEU A 32 5.45 -17.99 -1.64
N VAL A 33 4.85 -17.82 -0.47
CA VAL A 33 3.79 -18.70 0.02
C VAL A 33 2.46 -17.96 -0.08
N CYS A 34 1.64 -18.36 -1.05
CA CYS A 34 0.40 -17.68 -1.44
C CYS A 34 -0.82 -18.46 -0.94
N TYR A 35 -1.91 -17.76 -0.60
CA TYR A 35 -3.10 -18.39 -0.02
C TYR A 35 -4.22 -18.55 -1.05
N SER A 36 -4.58 -19.78 -1.39
CA SER A 36 -5.60 -20.11 -2.41
C SER A 36 -7.01 -19.65 -1.97
N ASN A 37 -7.30 -19.69 -0.66
CA ASN A 37 -8.59 -19.29 -0.11
C ASN A 37 -8.79 -17.77 0.01
N LYS A 38 -7.73 -16.96 -0.16
CA LYS A 38 -7.78 -15.49 -0.10
C LYS A 38 -7.64 -14.83 -1.46
N ASN A 39 -7.08 -15.52 -2.44
CA ASN A 39 -6.71 -14.96 -3.73
C ASN A 39 -7.27 -15.80 -4.87
N ASN A 40 -7.52 -15.16 -6.01
CA ASN A 40 -7.93 -15.89 -7.21
C ASN A 40 -6.70 -16.49 -7.89
N VAL A 41 -6.44 -17.78 -7.64
CA VAL A 41 -5.29 -18.54 -8.17
C VAL A 41 -5.11 -18.31 -9.68
N GLN A 42 -6.16 -18.54 -10.47
CA GLN A 42 -6.11 -18.44 -11.94
C GLN A 42 -5.69 -17.04 -12.42
N LYS A 43 -6.14 -15.98 -11.74
CA LYS A 43 -5.79 -14.59 -12.10
C LYS A 43 -4.35 -14.23 -11.75
N PHE A 44 -3.84 -14.74 -10.63
CA PHE A 44 -2.54 -14.32 -10.10
C PHE A 44 -1.39 -15.28 -10.44
N GLU A 45 -1.67 -16.46 -10.98
CA GLU A 45 -0.65 -17.42 -11.43
C GLU A 45 0.39 -16.77 -12.34
N GLN A 46 -0.06 -16.05 -13.38
CA GLN A 46 0.83 -15.39 -14.35
C GLN A 46 1.62 -14.23 -13.72
N VAL A 47 0.99 -13.50 -12.78
CA VAL A 47 1.67 -12.45 -12.02
C VAL A 47 2.81 -13.06 -11.20
N LEU A 48 2.56 -14.15 -10.48
CA LEU A 48 3.58 -14.84 -9.68
C LEU A 48 4.70 -15.42 -10.54
N LEU A 49 4.36 -16.08 -11.66
CA LEU A 49 5.34 -16.62 -12.61
C LEU A 49 6.26 -15.51 -13.16
N SER A 50 5.69 -14.34 -13.48
CA SER A 50 6.47 -13.21 -14.01
C SER A 50 7.50 -12.64 -13.02
N LEU A 51 7.36 -12.90 -11.71
CA LEU A 51 8.31 -12.45 -10.70
C LEU A 51 9.60 -13.29 -10.71
N GLY A 52 9.57 -14.49 -11.28
CA GLY A 52 10.74 -15.36 -11.41
C GLY A 52 11.21 -16.00 -10.09
N TYR A 53 10.37 -16.01 -9.05
CA TYR A 53 10.66 -16.68 -7.77
C TYR A 53 9.88 -18.00 -7.65
N GLU A 54 10.40 -18.94 -6.84
CA GLU A 54 9.61 -20.11 -6.46
C GLU A 54 8.36 -19.65 -5.70
N PHE A 55 7.21 -20.25 -6.00
CA PHE A 55 5.99 -19.99 -5.24
C PHE A 55 5.18 -21.27 -5.04
N CYS A 56 4.35 -21.28 -4.01
CA CYS A 56 3.37 -22.33 -3.79
C CYS A 56 2.04 -21.75 -3.31
N TRP A 57 0.99 -22.56 -3.45
CA TRP A 57 -0.34 -22.27 -2.92
C TRP A 57 -0.63 -23.14 -1.71
N VAL A 58 -1.07 -22.50 -0.63
CA VAL A 58 -1.57 -23.15 0.58
C VAL A 58 -3.01 -22.73 0.85
N ASP A 59 -3.79 -23.59 1.48
CA ASP A 59 -5.22 -23.33 1.65
C ASP A 59 -5.54 -22.42 2.83
N ASP A 60 -4.75 -22.46 3.91
CA ASP A 60 -4.98 -21.67 5.12
C ASP A 60 -3.71 -21.58 5.98
N ASP A 61 -3.82 -20.94 7.15
CA ASP A 61 -2.70 -20.74 8.08
C ASP A 61 -2.11 -22.07 8.59
N LYS A 62 -2.93 -23.12 8.68
CA LYS A 62 -2.47 -24.44 9.14
C LYS A 62 -1.67 -25.12 8.04
N ALA A 63 -2.13 -25.08 6.80
CA ALA A 63 -1.39 -25.57 5.64
C ALA A 63 -0.06 -24.78 5.46
N ALA A 64 -0.09 -23.46 5.65
CA ALA A 64 1.11 -22.63 5.65
C ALA A 64 2.10 -23.06 6.74
N ARG A 65 1.63 -23.27 7.97
CA ARG A 65 2.45 -23.80 9.07
C ARG A 65 3.09 -25.14 8.72
N ASP A 66 2.29 -26.10 8.25
CA ASP A 66 2.78 -27.45 7.92
C ASP A 66 3.82 -27.39 6.79
N PHE A 67 3.63 -26.49 5.81
CA PHE A 67 4.61 -26.18 4.78
C PHE A 67 5.91 -25.63 5.38
N TYR A 68 5.84 -24.60 6.23
CA TYR A 68 7.03 -24.00 6.85
C TYR A 68 7.82 -24.99 7.72
N LEU A 69 7.13 -25.85 8.49
CA LEU A 69 7.77 -26.88 9.31
C LEU A 69 8.47 -27.97 8.47
N LYS A 70 7.95 -28.25 7.26
CA LYS A 70 8.56 -29.19 6.32
C LYS A 70 9.73 -28.58 5.57
N GLU A 71 9.55 -27.36 5.07
CA GLU A 71 10.49 -26.69 4.18
C GLU A 71 11.63 -25.98 4.92
N THR A 72 11.46 -25.77 6.24
CA THR A 72 12.42 -25.20 7.19
C THR A 72 13.24 -24.03 6.61
N PRO A 73 12.59 -22.95 6.13
CA PRO A 73 13.31 -21.76 5.71
C PRO A 73 14.07 -21.15 6.90
N ASP A 74 15.22 -20.52 6.64
CA ASP A 74 15.99 -19.83 7.68
C ASP A 74 15.19 -18.66 8.27
N TRP A 75 14.48 -17.94 7.40
CA TRP A 75 13.66 -16.78 7.72
C TRP A 75 12.29 -16.83 7.04
N ILE A 76 11.25 -16.38 7.75
CA ILE A 76 9.89 -16.21 7.22
C ILE A 76 9.42 -14.76 7.43
N PHE A 77 9.04 -14.10 6.35
CA PHE A 77 8.56 -12.73 6.34
C PHE A 77 7.04 -12.67 6.31
N PHE A 78 6.44 -12.03 7.31
CA PHE A 78 4.99 -11.87 7.42
C PHE A 78 4.55 -10.42 7.22
N GLY A 79 3.43 -10.23 6.49
CA GLY A 79 2.78 -8.92 6.32
C GLY A 79 1.83 -8.54 7.47
N ASN A 80 1.63 -9.45 8.42
CA ASN A 80 0.69 -9.36 9.54
C ASN A 80 1.09 -10.35 10.66
N GLY A 81 0.28 -10.49 11.71
CA GLY A 81 0.45 -11.57 12.69
C GLY A 81 0.13 -12.94 12.11
N PHE A 82 0.73 -13.98 12.68
CA PHE A 82 0.53 -15.38 12.30
C PHE A 82 0.18 -16.22 13.55
N PRO A 83 -0.80 -17.14 13.50
CA PRO A 83 -1.31 -17.81 14.70
C PRO A 83 -0.42 -18.94 15.23
N TYR A 84 0.50 -19.50 14.44
CA TYR A 84 1.28 -20.68 14.80
C TYR A 84 2.78 -20.39 15.06
N LEU A 85 3.11 -19.20 15.57
CA LEU A 85 4.50 -18.79 15.76
C LEU A 85 5.28 -19.70 16.71
N ASP A 86 4.66 -20.22 17.77
CA ASP A 86 5.32 -21.15 18.70
C ASP A 86 5.85 -22.43 18.01
N ASP A 87 5.15 -22.90 16.97
CA ASP A 87 5.60 -24.03 16.16
C ASP A 87 6.72 -23.60 15.21
N ILE A 88 6.54 -22.45 14.54
CA ILE A 88 7.49 -21.92 13.56
C ILE A 88 8.85 -21.60 14.20
N HIS A 89 8.86 -21.01 15.38
CA HIS A 89 10.08 -20.61 16.10
C HIS A 89 10.96 -21.80 16.52
N LYS A 90 10.45 -23.04 16.44
CA LYS A 90 11.27 -24.24 16.65
C LYS A 90 12.23 -24.53 15.50
N ALA A 91 11.96 -24.00 14.30
CA ALA A 91 12.69 -24.32 13.08
C ALA A 91 13.15 -23.10 12.26
N SER A 92 12.48 -21.94 12.41
CA SER A 92 12.69 -20.76 11.56
C SER A 92 12.62 -19.48 12.38
N LYS A 93 13.40 -18.47 11.97
CA LYS A 93 13.24 -17.09 12.47
C LYS A 93 12.12 -16.39 11.72
N THR A 94 11.46 -15.42 12.37
CA THR A 94 10.36 -14.67 11.76
C THR A 94 10.61 -13.18 11.75
N ALA A 95 10.37 -12.57 10.59
CA ALA A 95 10.38 -11.13 10.40
C ALA A 95 8.96 -10.66 10.10
N GLN A 96 8.61 -9.46 10.56
CA GLN A 96 7.37 -8.80 10.13
C GLN A 96 7.64 -7.42 9.56
N LEU A 97 6.93 -7.12 8.47
CA LEU A 97 6.80 -5.78 7.90
C LEU A 97 5.32 -5.44 7.73
N GLY A 98 4.94 -4.23 8.11
CA GLY A 98 3.58 -3.76 7.85
C GLY A 98 3.35 -3.57 6.35
N HIS A 99 2.30 -4.19 5.79
CA HIS A 99 1.91 -3.94 4.39
C HIS A 99 1.33 -2.54 4.12
N GLY A 100 1.23 -1.69 5.14
CA GLY A 100 0.73 -0.34 5.02
C GLY A 100 1.24 0.52 6.17
N ILE A 101 1.31 1.82 5.91
CA ILE A 101 1.90 2.82 6.80
C ILE A 101 0.87 3.87 7.24
N GLY A 102 1.23 4.61 8.29
CA GLY A 102 0.42 5.63 8.93
C GLY A 102 0.07 5.29 10.38
N PRO A 103 -0.77 6.09 11.05
CA PRO A 103 -0.98 5.98 12.50
C PRO A 103 -2.22 5.19 12.91
N LYS A 104 -2.83 4.39 12.01
CA LYS A 104 -4.03 3.60 12.35
C LYS A 104 -3.71 2.63 13.50
N PRO A 105 -4.55 2.54 14.56
CA PRO A 105 -4.28 1.67 15.72
C PRO A 105 -4.04 0.20 15.35
N SER A 106 -4.70 -0.28 14.29
CA SER A 106 -4.52 -1.62 13.75
C SER A 106 -3.09 -1.94 13.32
N TYR A 107 -2.23 -0.94 13.08
CA TYR A 107 -0.81 -1.17 12.78
C TYR A 107 0.04 -1.49 14.01
N TYR A 108 -0.47 -1.20 15.21
CA TYR A 108 0.22 -1.46 16.48
C TYR A 108 -0.28 -2.75 17.14
N HIS A 109 -1.60 -2.98 17.18
CA HIS A 109 -2.18 -4.15 17.86
C HIS A 109 -1.90 -5.50 17.18
N LYS A 110 -1.40 -5.49 15.94
CA LYS A 110 -0.91 -6.69 15.25
C LYS A 110 0.32 -7.30 15.92
N SER A 111 0.89 -6.61 16.91
CA SER A 111 2.05 -7.04 17.67
C SER A 111 1.74 -7.82 18.94
N ALA A 112 0.49 -8.24 19.14
CA ALA A 112 0.14 -9.11 20.26
C ALA A 112 0.83 -10.50 20.22
N THR A 113 1.36 -10.93 19.08
CA THR A 113 2.20 -12.15 18.97
C THR A 113 3.62 -11.77 18.52
N PRO A 114 4.66 -12.03 19.31
CA PRO A 114 6.02 -11.57 19.04
C PRO A 114 6.66 -12.33 17.88
N MET A 115 7.28 -11.59 16.96
CA MET A 115 8.13 -12.14 15.89
C MET A 115 9.60 -12.11 16.36
N THR A 116 10.51 -12.82 15.67
CA THR A 116 11.96 -12.70 15.99
C THR A 116 12.46 -11.26 15.80
N VAL A 117 11.98 -10.57 14.77
CA VAL A 117 12.22 -9.13 14.56
C VAL A 117 11.02 -8.50 13.88
N ARG A 118 10.78 -7.22 14.15
CA ARG A 118 9.90 -6.39 13.33
C ARG A 118 10.66 -5.22 12.75
N PHE A 119 10.54 -5.07 11.44
CA PHE A 119 11.08 -3.92 10.76
C PHE A 119 10.04 -2.79 10.74
N ILE A 120 10.47 -1.63 11.18
CA ILE A 120 9.63 -0.44 11.33
C ILE A 120 10.12 0.64 10.38
N GLU A 121 9.16 1.39 9.84
CA GLU A 121 9.39 2.40 8.82
C GLU A 121 9.85 3.72 9.45
N GLY A 122 8.91 4.50 9.99
CA GLY A 122 9.13 5.84 10.53
C GLY A 122 9.47 5.92 12.02
N LYS A 123 10.06 7.05 12.44
CA LYS A 123 10.59 7.26 13.79
C LYS A 123 9.48 7.27 14.85
N LEU A 124 8.40 8.01 14.60
CA LEU A 124 7.26 8.08 15.51
C LEU A 124 6.60 6.71 15.71
N ARG A 125 6.48 5.93 14.64
CA ARG A 125 5.95 4.57 14.72
C ARG A 125 6.84 3.66 15.56
N LEU A 126 8.16 3.77 15.42
CA LEU A 126 9.13 3.02 16.21
C LEU A 126 9.04 3.39 17.70
N ALA A 127 8.99 4.67 18.03
CA ALA A 127 8.89 5.13 19.41
C ALA A 127 7.63 4.55 20.10
N LYS A 128 6.48 4.66 19.42
CA LYS A 128 5.20 4.21 19.96
C LYS A 128 5.11 2.68 20.07
N ILE A 129 5.66 1.92 19.13
CA ILE A 129 5.57 0.46 19.18
C ILE A 129 6.47 -0.12 20.28
N ARG A 130 7.62 0.51 20.56
CA ARG A 130 8.49 0.17 21.70
C ARG A 130 7.83 0.46 23.05
N GLU A 131 7.06 1.53 23.15
CA GLU A 131 6.27 1.81 24.37
C GLU A 131 5.24 0.72 24.62
N LEU A 132 4.55 0.25 23.57
CA LEU A 132 3.49 -0.75 23.68
C LEU A 132 4.02 -2.18 23.92
N TYR A 133 5.23 -2.48 23.45
CA TYR A 133 5.83 -3.82 23.47
C TYR A 133 7.31 -3.74 23.82
N PRO A 134 7.68 -3.33 25.05
CA PRO A 134 9.08 -3.00 25.39
C PRO A 134 10.07 -4.18 25.35
N ASN A 135 9.57 -5.41 25.27
CA ASN A 135 10.39 -6.64 25.24
C ASN A 135 10.54 -7.25 23.83
N ASP A 136 9.88 -6.67 22.81
CA ASP A 136 9.97 -7.11 21.42
C ASP A 136 11.15 -6.42 20.70
N GLU A 137 11.70 -7.07 19.67
CA GLU A 137 12.79 -6.53 18.86
C GLU A 137 12.27 -5.70 17.68
N PHE A 138 12.69 -4.43 17.60
CA PHE A 138 12.28 -3.49 16.56
C PHE A 138 13.45 -2.75 15.94
N VAL A 139 13.54 -2.83 14.61
CA VAL A 139 14.61 -2.20 13.82
C VAL A 139 14.03 -1.21 12.84
N GLN A 140 14.48 0.04 12.88
CA GLN A 140 14.10 1.02 11.87
C GLN A 140 14.84 0.78 10.56
N VAL A 141 14.10 0.61 9.47
CA VAL A 141 14.69 0.37 8.14
C VAL A 141 14.18 1.32 7.05
N GLY A 142 13.07 2.01 7.29
CA GLY A 142 12.33 2.71 6.24
C GLY A 142 11.25 1.83 5.60
N PHE A 143 10.77 2.20 4.42
CA PHE A 143 9.66 1.50 3.76
C PHE A 143 10.10 0.90 2.42
N SER A 144 10.54 -0.37 2.45
CA SER A 144 11.13 -1.09 1.30
C SER A 144 10.33 -1.02 0.01
N LYS A 145 9.00 -1.00 0.10
CA LYS A 145 8.10 -0.82 -1.05
C LYS A 145 8.49 0.38 -1.92
N LEU A 146 8.99 1.48 -1.35
CA LEU A 146 9.33 2.69 -2.09
C LEU A 146 10.77 2.71 -2.60
N ASP A 147 11.62 1.74 -2.23
CA ASP A 147 13.01 1.70 -2.69
C ASP A 147 13.14 1.81 -4.22
N PRO A 148 12.30 1.15 -5.05
CA PRO A 148 12.40 1.28 -6.50
C PRO A 148 12.17 2.70 -7.04
N LEU A 149 11.38 3.51 -6.33
CA LEU A 149 11.15 4.92 -6.71
C LEU A 149 12.36 5.78 -6.35
N PHE A 150 12.94 5.60 -5.16
CA PHE A 150 14.13 6.36 -4.73
C PHE A 150 15.40 5.96 -5.49
N ASN A 151 15.49 4.70 -5.92
CA ASN A 151 16.61 4.19 -6.70
C ASN A 151 16.43 4.37 -8.21
N ASN A 152 15.32 4.95 -8.67
CA ASN A 152 14.96 5.09 -10.09
C ASN A 152 14.95 3.76 -10.88
N THR A 153 14.60 2.64 -10.23
CA THR A 153 14.51 1.31 -10.86
C THR A 153 13.08 0.94 -11.24
N GLU A 154 12.07 1.59 -10.65
CA GLU A 154 10.68 1.46 -11.09
C GLU A 154 10.56 1.95 -12.54
N LYS A 155 10.02 1.13 -13.43
CA LYS A 155 9.92 1.44 -14.87
C LYS A 155 8.83 2.46 -15.15
N GLY A 156 7.75 2.46 -14.36
CA GLY A 156 6.60 3.33 -14.59
C GLY A 156 5.59 2.70 -15.55
N LEU A 157 4.66 3.52 -16.02
CA LEU A 157 3.64 3.09 -16.97
C LEU A 157 4.08 3.45 -18.39
N LYS A 158 3.70 2.63 -19.36
CA LYS A 158 3.96 2.91 -20.78
C LYS A 158 2.77 3.63 -21.38
N TYR A 159 2.81 4.95 -21.45
CA TYR A 159 1.65 5.78 -21.80
C TYR A 159 1.11 5.47 -23.19
N ASN A 160 2.00 5.23 -24.16
CA ASN A 160 1.64 4.82 -25.52
C ASN A 160 0.81 3.52 -25.57
N GLU A 161 1.11 2.53 -24.72
CA GLU A 161 0.34 1.28 -24.60
C GLU A 161 -1.01 1.50 -23.91
N LEU A 162 -1.14 2.58 -23.11
CA LEU A 162 -2.36 2.95 -22.38
C LEU A 162 -3.22 4.00 -23.11
N GLY A 163 -2.77 4.51 -24.26
CA GLY A 163 -3.45 5.61 -24.97
C GLY A 163 -3.37 6.97 -24.27
N LEU A 164 -2.42 7.16 -23.36
CA LEU A 164 -2.19 8.40 -22.60
C LEU A 164 -1.16 9.30 -23.29
N ASP A 165 -1.19 10.60 -22.98
CA ASP A 165 -0.36 11.63 -23.62
C ASP A 165 0.82 12.02 -22.72
N GLU A 166 2.04 11.70 -23.12
CA GLU A 166 3.26 11.99 -22.35
C GLU A 166 3.50 13.48 -22.05
N ASN A 167 2.81 14.39 -22.77
CA ASN A 167 2.97 15.83 -22.59
C ASN A 167 1.98 16.44 -21.60
N LYS A 168 1.00 15.65 -21.11
CA LYS A 168 0.01 16.12 -20.15
C LYS A 168 0.42 15.82 -18.71
N PRO A 169 0.12 16.73 -17.76
CA PRO A 169 0.25 16.40 -16.35
C PRO A 169 -0.65 15.22 -15.98
N THR A 170 -0.21 14.41 -15.01
CA THR A 170 -0.89 13.17 -14.63
C THR A 170 -1.51 13.25 -13.24
N LEU A 171 -2.82 13.05 -13.18
CA LEU A 171 -3.61 12.97 -11.94
C LEU A 171 -3.80 11.50 -11.56
N LEU A 172 -3.31 11.10 -10.38
CA LEU A 172 -3.62 9.79 -9.79
C LEU A 172 -4.79 9.90 -8.82
N PHE A 173 -5.89 9.22 -9.12
CA PHE A 173 -6.99 9.03 -8.19
C PHE A 173 -6.89 7.64 -7.55
N ALA A 174 -6.62 7.59 -6.25
CA ALA A 174 -6.43 6.33 -5.51
C ALA A 174 -7.47 6.13 -4.39
N PRO A 175 -8.74 5.88 -4.72
CA PRO A 175 -9.79 5.76 -3.71
C PRO A 175 -9.65 4.47 -2.89
N THR A 176 -9.96 4.59 -1.60
CA THR A 176 -10.21 3.45 -0.71
C THR A 176 -11.53 2.77 -1.06
N PHE A 177 -11.75 1.57 -0.50
CA PHE A 177 -12.97 0.80 -0.77
C PHE A 177 -14.14 1.17 0.16
N ASN A 178 -13.88 1.60 1.41
CA ASN A 178 -14.91 1.97 2.39
C ASN A 178 -14.33 2.64 3.66
N PRO A 179 -14.82 3.83 4.06
CA PRO A 179 -15.69 4.72 3.28
C PRO A 179 -14.94 5.26 2.04
N SER A 180 -15.61 5.43 0.91
CA SER A 180 -14.94 5.77 -0.36
C SER A 180 -15.49 7.05 -0.99
N SER A 181 -14.61 7.89 -1.53
CA SER A 181 -14.97 9.06 -2.34
C SER A 181 -15.39 8.69 -3.77
N LEU A 182 -15.02 7.48 -4.26
CA LEU A 182 -15.24 7.00 -5.62
C LEU A 182 -16.70 7.18 -6.08
N GLU A 183 -17.65 6.83 -5.23
CA GLU A 183 -19.09 6.91 -5.56
C GLU A 183 -19.63 8.35 -5.54
N CYS A 184 -18.87 9.31 -5.05
CA CYS A 184 -19.24 10.73 -5.01
C CYS A 184 -18.81 11.49 -6.28
N PHE A 185 -17.91 10.94 -7.09
CA PHE A 185 -17.48 11.55 -8.34
C PHE A 185 -18.56 11.38 -9.43
N PRO A 186 -18.78 12.37 -10.32
CA PRO A 186 -19.68 12.22 -11.47
C PRO A 186 -19.29 11.06 -12.40
N ASP A 187 -20.23 10.55 -13.20
CA ASP A 187 -19.92 9.49 -14.18
C ASP A 187 -19.02 9.99 -15.31
N ASN A 188 -19.06 11.29 -15.62
CA ASN A 188 -18.28 11.94 -16.68
C ASN A 188 -17.10 12.77 -16.14
N TRP A 189 -16.72 12.60 -14.87
CA TRP A 189 -15.67 13.41 -14.25
C TRP A 189 -14.34 13.44 -15.03
N PRO A 190 -13.91 12.38 -15.75
CA PRO A 190 -12.68 12.44 -16.53
C PRO A 190 -12.69 13.53 -17.62
N SER A 191 -13.86 13.78 -18.22
CA SER A 191 -14.03 14.85 -19.21
C SER A 191 -13.91 16.26 -18.64
N HIS A 192 -13.91 16.42 -17.31
CA HIS A 192 -13.71 17.72 -16.66
C HIS A 192 -12.21 18.09 -16.57
N PHE A 193 -11.32 17.16 -16.93
CA PHE A 193 -9.87 17.32 -16.90
C PHE A 193 -9.24 16.90 -18.25
N PRO A 194 -9.68 17.48 -19.39
CA PRO A 194 -9.19 17.08 -20.72
C PRO A 194 -7.69 17.36 -20.93
N ASP A 195 -7.15 18.25 -20.11
CA ASP A 195 -5.75 18.69 -20.02
C ASP A 195 -4.88 17.79 -19.14
N PHE A 196 -5.44 16.75 -18.52
CA PHE A 196 -4.70 15.78 -17.70
C PHE A 196 -4.81 14.37 -18.27
N ASN A 197 -3.77 13.57 -18.03
CA ASN A 197 -3.95 12.12 -17.95
C ASN A 197 -4.52 11.76 -16.59
N ILE A 198 -5.39 10.76 -16.55
CA ILE A 198 -6.06 10.31 -15.34
C ILE A 198 -5.73 8.85 -15.11
N LEU A 199 -5.03 8.59 -14.02
CA LEU A 199 -4.75 7.25 -13.54
C LEU A 199 -5.69 6.93 -12.38
N ILE A 200 -6.48 5.87 -12.47
CA ILE A 200 -7.40 5.46 -11.41
C ILE A 200 -6.94 4.14 -10.83
N LYS A 201 -6.49 4.15 -9.57
CA LYS A 201 -6.06 2.95 -8.85
C LYS A 201 -6.88 2.71 -7.58
N PRO A 202 -8.01 2.00 -7.67
CA PRO A 202 -8.80 1.67 -6.49
C PRO A 202 -8.09 0.59 -5.65
N HIS A 203 -8.42 0.54 -4.36
CA HIS A 203 -7.94 -0.52 -3.47
C HIS A 203 -8.39 -1.92 -3.94
N THR A 204 -7.55 -2.95 -3.81
CA THR A 204 -7.79 -4.32 -4.29
C THR A 204 -9.16 -4.90 -3.87
N PHE A 205 -9.58 -4.63 -2.63
CA PHE A 205 -10.91 -5.05 -2.15
C PHE A 205 -12.10 -4.53 -2.97
N THR A 206 -11.96 -3.41 -3.70
CA THR A 206 -12.99 -2.94 -4.64
C THR A 206 -13.23 -3.97 -5.76
N TYR A 207 -12.18 -4.68 -6.18
CA TYR A 207 -12.28 -5.78 -7.15
C TYR A 207 -12.75 -7.08 -6.51
N SER A 208 -12.13 -7.49 -5.40
CA SER A 208 -12.33 -8.84 -4.87
C SER A 208 -13.61 -9.03 -4.03
N ARG A 209 -14.25 -7.96 -3.55
CA ARG A 209 -15.47 -8.07 -2.72
C ARG A 209 -16.72 -7.72 -3.50
N GLU A 210 -17.71 -8.62 -3.45
CA GLU A 210 -18.96 -8.46 -4.21
C GLU A 210 -19.77 -7.21 -3.81
N ALA A 211 -19.67 -6.81 -2.54
CA ALA A 211 -20.33 -5.61 -2.01
C ALA A 211 -20.00 -4.31 -2.77
N TYR A 212 -18.88 -4.26 -3.51
CA TYR A 212 -18.43 -3.06 -4.24
C TYR A 212 -18.70 -3.09 -5.75
N LYS A 213 -19.65 -3.92 -6.21
CA LYS A 213 -20.07 -3.97 -7.63
C LYS A 213 -20.43 -2.61 -8.25
N ASN A 214 -21.00 -1.69 -7.47
CA ASN A 214 -21.34 -0.36 -7.97
C ASN A 214 -20.11 0.54 -8.19
N GLN A 215 -19.06 0.38 -7.37
CA GLN A 215 -17.78 1.03 -7.63
C GLN A 215 -17.18 0.49 -8.93
N ARG A 216 -17.19 -0.83 -9.13
CA ARG A 216 -16.75 -1.47 -10.39
C ARG A 216 -17.53 -0.98 -11.62
N LYS A 217 -18.84 -0.74 -11.50
CA LYS A 217 -19.64 -0.14 -12.58
C LYS A 217 -19.19 1.28 -12.94
N LYS A 218 -18.82 2.11 -11.97
CA LYS A 218 -18.27 3.46 -12.24
C LYS A 218 -16.89 3.37 -12.87
N LEU A 219 -16.03 2.50 -12.35
CA LEU A 219 -14.70 2.24 -12.92
C LEU A 219 -14.78 1.88 -14.40
N LYS A 220 -15.69 0.97 -14.79
CA LYS A 220 -15.92 0.63 -16.21
C LYS A 220 -16.33 1.83 -17.07
N LYS A 221 -17.18 2.71 -16.56
CA LYS A 221 -17.56 3.94 -17.29
C LYS A 221 -16.38 4.88 -17.46
N TRP A 222 -15.52 4.97 -16.45
CA TRP A 222 -14.36 5.87 -16.51
C TRP A 222 -13.25 5.35 -17.43
N GLU A 223 -13.15 4.03 -17.59
CA GLU A 223 -12.24 3.38 -18.56
C GLU A 223 -12.58 3.73 -20.02
N GLU A 224 -13.80 4.19 -20.31
CA GLU A 224 -14.22 4.58 -21.68
C GLU A 224 -13.68 5.96 -22.11
N PHE A 225 -13.07 6.73 -21.20
CA PHE A 225 -12.53 8.06 -21.51
C PHE A 225 -11.09 7.97 -22.01
N SER A 226 -10.80 8.64 -23.13
CA SER A 226 -9.49 8.56 -23.81
C SER A 226 -8.31 9.09 -22.99
N ASN A 227 -8.55 9.96 -22.00
CA ASN A 227 -7.51 10.47 -21.11
C ASN A 227 -7.38 9.66 -19.81
N THR A 228 -8.02 8.48 -19.72
CA THR A 228 -8.12 7.72 -18.47
C THR A 228 -7.61 6.31 -18.63
N TYR A 229 -6.81 5.88 -17.65
CA TYR A 229 -6.49 4.48 -17.43
C TYR A 229 -7.01 4.03 -16.06
N VAL A 230 -7.80 2.96 -16.05
CA VAL A 230 -8.31 2.33 -14.84
C VAL A 230 -7.51 1.07 -14.56
N ALA A 231 -6.76 1.08 -13.45
CA ALA A 231 -5.93 -0.04 -13.07
C ALA A 231 -6.75 -1.30 -12.81
N THR A 232 -6.34 -2.42 -13.36
CA THR A 232 -6.97 -3.74 -13.23
C THR A 232 -6.72 -4.38 -11.86
N GLU A 233 -7.34 -5.53 -11.62
CA GLU A 233 -7.12 -6.32 -10.39
C GLU A 233 -5.71 -6.94 -10.32
N THR A 234 -5.06 -7.14 -11.47
CA THR A 234 -3.69 -7.68 -11.57
C THR A 234 -2.61 -6.61 -11.44
N ASP A 235 -2.97 -5.32 -11.56
CA ASP A 235 -2.07 -4.23 -11.22
C ASP A 235 -1.90 -4.15 -9.70
N ILE A 236 -1.11 -5.04 -9.11
CA ILE A 236 -1.02 -5.12 -7.65
C ILE A 236 -0.23 -3.95 -7.04
N SER A 237 0.70 -3.37 -7.79
CA SER A 237 1.58 -2.31 -7.33
C SER A 237 1.02 -0.92 -7.61
N LEU A 238 1.15 -0.03 -6.63
CA LEU A 238 0.85 1.39 -6.78
C LEU A 238 2.07 2.16 -7.35
N LEU A 239 3.29 1.61 -7.27
CA LEU A 239 4.52 2.30 -7.62
C LEU A 239 4.56 2.85 -9.05
N PRO A 240 4.16 2.09 -10.09
CA PRO A 240 4.16 2.62 -11.45
C PRO A 240 3.27 3.87 -11.55
N PHE A 241 2.11 3.85 -10.92
CA PHE A 241 1.19 4.98 -10.90
C PHE A 241 1.75 6.19 -10.15
N MET A 242 2.48 5.98 -9.05
CA MET A 242 3.07 7.07 -8.27
C MET A 242 4.29 7.70 -8.96
N LYS A 243 5.07 6.91 -9.69
CA LYS A 243 6.17 7.41 -10.50
C LYS A 243 5.66 8.45 -11.50
N GLU A 244 4.58 8.09 -12.18
CA GLU A 244 3.98 8.84 -13.28
C GLU A 244 3.16 10.05 -12.84
N ALA A 245 2.51 9.97 -11.69
CA ALA A 245 1.59 11.03 -11.26
C ALA A 245 2.31 12.30 -10.78
N ASP A 246 1.77 13.45 -11.16
CA ASP A 246 2.15 14.77 -10.65
C ASP A 246 1.43 15.11 -9.35
N ILE A 247 0.19 14.62 -9.19
CA ILE A 247 -0.66 14.91 -8.04
C ILE A 247 -1.51 13.69 -7.70
N LEU A 248 -1.68 13.43 -6.41
CA LEU A 248 -2.55 12.38 -5.90
C LEU A 248 -3.86 12.96 -5.36
N VAL A 249 -4.98 12.37 -5.72
CA VAL A 249 -6.30 12.60 -5.13
C VAL A 249 -6.71 11.34 -4.39
N SER A 250 -6.97 11.44 -3.08
CA SER A 250 -7.35 10.29 -2.26
C SER A 250 -8.11 10.74 -1.01
N GLU A 251 -8.81 9.81 -0.36
CA GLU A 251 -9.21 9.95 1.05
C GLU A 251 -8.33 9.09 1.97
N ALA A 252 -8.60 9.12 3.29
CA ALA A 252 -7.87 8.49 4.41
C ALA A 252 -7.27 7.07 4.15
N SER A 253 -6.19 7.02 3.38
CA SER A 253 -5.49 5.84 2.89
C SER A 253 -4.00 5.89 3.27
N SER A 254 -3.35 4.72 3.40
CA SER A 254 -1.88 4.68 3.52
C SER A 254 -1.19 5.28 2.29
N THR A 255 -1.86 5.22 1.13
CA THR A 255 -1.42 5.83 -0.13
C THR A 255 -1.02 7.30 0.00
N LEU A 256 -1.69 8.07 0.87
CA LEU A 256 -1.32 9.47 1.12
C LEU A 256 0.10 9.56 1.69
N PHE A 257 0.42 8.77 2.71
CA PHE A 257 1.76 8.72 3.32
C PHE A 257 2.81 8.20 2.34
N GLU A 258 2.46 7.20 1.53
CA GLU A 258 3.37 6.62 0.54
C GLU A 258 3.73 7.64 -0.55
N PHE A 259 2.76 8.43 -1.01
CA PHE A 259 2.97 9.40 -2.09
C PHE A 259 3.69 10.66 -1.61
N VAL A 260 3.41 11.14 -0.40
CA VAL A 260 4.06 12.36 0.12
C VAL A 260 5.56 12.15 0.39
N ALA A 261 5.99 10.90 0.58
CA ALA A 261 7.40 10.53 0.65
C ALA A 261 8.18 10.88 -0.63
N LEU A 262 7.47 11.04 -1.75
CA LEU A 262 8.03 11.49 -3.03
C LEU A 262 8.05 13.02 -3.14
N THR A 263 7.68 13.74 -2.08
CA THR A 263 7.53 15.21 -2.01
C THR A 263 6.48 15.80 -2.97
N LYS A 264 5.62 14.95 -3.55
CA LYS A 264 4.60 15.34 -4.53
C LYS A 264 3.30 15.83 -3.84
N PRO A 265 2.56 16.76 -4.47
CA PRO A 265 1.34 17.33 -3.90
C PRO A 265 0.20 16.31 -3.80
N VAL A 266 -0.67 16.50 -2.79
CA VAL A 266 -1.85 15.65 -2.58
C VAL A 266 -3.11 16.48 -2.31
N ILE A 267 -4.24 15.96 -2.77
CA ILE A 267 -5.59 16.45 -2.46
C ILE A 267 -6.29 15.41 -1.60
N VAL A 268 -6.80 15.85 -0.45
CA VAL A 268 -7.49 14.99 0.52
C VAL A 268 -9.01 15.18 0.39
N CYS A 269 -9.71 14.13 -0.01
CA CYS A 269 -11.17 14.10 -0.09
C CYS A 269 -11.79 13.91 1.30
N ASN A 270 -12.47 14.93 1.83
CA ASN A 270 -13.26 14.85 3.06
C ASN A 270 -14.71 14.41 2.83
N PHE A 271 -15.04 14.00 1.60
CA PHE A 271 -16.37 13.53 1.23
C PHE A 271 -16.30 12.09 0.74
N PHE A 272 -17.24 11.28 1.25
CA PHE A 272 -17.33 9.87 0.92
C PHE A 272 -18.73 9.33 1.17
N LYS A 273 -19.08 8.27 0.44
CA LYS A 273 -20.34 7.59 0.64
C LYS A 273 -20.27 6.68 1.87
N LEU A 274 -21.02 7.05 2.90
CA LEU A 274 -21.17 6.21 4.10
C LEU A 274 -22.14 5.06 3.88
N LYS A 275 -21.89 3.90 4.48
CA LYS A 275 -22.89 2.83 4.62
C LYS A 275 -24.06 3.32 5.48
N TRP A 276 -25.26 2.77 5.29
CA TRP A 276 -26.43 3.13 6.10
C TRP A 276 -26.19 2.99 7.61
N SER A 277 -25.47 1.95 8.02
CA SER A 277 -25.04 1.71 9.42
C SER A 277 -24.05 2.72 9.99
N TYR A 278 -23.62 3.71 9.21
CA TYR A 278 -22.77 4.82 9.62
C TYR A 278 -23.48 6.19 9.56
N ARG A 279 -24.78 6.21 9.24
CA ARG A 279 -25.58 7.43 9.07
C ARG A 279 -26.60 7.60 10.21
N GLY A 280 -27.17 8.81 10.31
CA GLY A 280 -28.26 9.13 11.25
C GLY A 280 -27.92 8.76 12.70
N ILE A 281 -28.85 8.06 13.35
CA ILE A 281 -28.69 7.58 14.74
C ILE A 281 -27.50 6.62 14.92
N PHE A 282 -26.99 5.99 13.86
CA PHE A 282 -25.83 5.09 13.91
C PHE A 282 -24.49 5.79 13.64
N LYS A 283 -24.47 7.12 13.49
CA LYS A 283 -23.24 7.91 13.26
C LYS A 283 -22.17 7.67 14.32
N TYR A 284 -22.55 7.29 15.54
CA TYR A 284 -21.59 6.91 16.59
C TYR A 284 -20.67 5.74 16.17
N ARG A 285 -21.14 4.80 15.33
CA ARG A 285 -20.33 3.67 14.83
C ARG A 285 -19.22 4.17 13.90
N PHE A 286 -19.53 5.18 13.07
CA PHE A 286 -18.54 5.85 12.25
C PHE A 286 -17.52 6.57 13.12
N LYS A 287 -17.97 7.41 14.06
CA LYS A 287 -17.09 8.14 14.99
C LYS A 287 -16.19 7.20 15.80
N LYS A 288 -16.73 6.08 16.29
CA LYS A 288 -15.96 5.06 17.03
C LYS A 288 -14.87 4.42 16.17
N ARG A 289 -15.13 4.19 14.89
CA ARG A 289 -14.21 3.48 13.98
C ARG A 289 -13.20 4.40 13.28
N PHE A 290 -13.62 5.60 12.88
CA PHE A 290 -12.87 6.52 12.01
C PHE A 290 -12.71 7.92 12.60
N GLY A 291 -13.30 8.23 13.76
CA GLY A 291 -13.36 9.61 14.28
C GLY A 291 -12.01 10.25 14.58
N LYS A 292 -10.94 9.47 14.69
CA LYS A 292 -9.56 9.96 14.86
C LYS A 292 -8.79 10.09 13.54
N ASP A 293 -9.29 9.49 12.45
CA ASP A 293 -8.59 9.41 11.17
C ASP A 293 -8.48 10.79 10.50
N ASN A 294 -9.42 11.71 10.72
CA ASN A 294 -9.32 13.05 10.10
C ASN A 294 -8.19 13.92 10.70
N VAL A 295 -7.79 13.69 11.95
CA VAL A 295 -6.68 14.41 12.59
C VAL A 295 -5.34 13.96 12.01
N ILE A 296 -5.30 12.71 11.54
CA ILE A 296 -4.09 12.03 11.09
C ILE A 296 -3.54 12.58 9.76
N TYR A 297 -4.40 13.18 8.92
CA TYR A 297 -4.00 13.68 7.60
C TYR A 297 -4.07 15.21 7.50
N GLN A 298 -4.13 15.93 8.63
CA GLN A 298 -4.22 17.39 8.62
C GLN A 298 -2.96 17.99 7.98
N ASN A 299 -3.14 18.95 7.08
CA ASN A 299 -2.06 19.71 6.46
C ASN A 299 -1.07 18.88 5.63
N ILE A 300 -1.39 17.62 5.27
CA ILE A 300 -0.58 16.86 4.31
C ILE A 300 -0.77 17.37 2.86
N GLY A 301 -1.88 18.08 2.62
CA GLY A 301 -2.26 18.67 1.35
C GLY A 301 -3.57 19.46 1.47
N LEU A 302 -4.14 19.88 0.32
CA LEU A 302 -5.41 20.61 0.33
C LEU A 302 -6.57 19.65 0.59
N HIS A 303 -7.40 19.99 1.57
CA HIS A 303 -8.64 19.26 1.82
C HIS A 303 -9.80 19.86 1.03
N ILE A 304 -10.56 19.00 0.36
CA ILE A 304 -11.78 19.37 -0.36
C ILE A 304 -12.99 18.68 0.26
N ASN A 305 -14.11 19.41 0.35
CA ASN A 305 -15.35 18.93 0.96
C ASN A 305 -16.40 18.51 -0.07
N SER A 306 -16.15 18.77 -1.35
CA SER A 306 -16.99 18.34 -2.46
C SER A 306 -16.20 18.20 -3.75
N TYR A 307 -16.71 17.42 -4.70
CA TYR A 307 -16.12 17.29 -6.04
C TYR A 307 -15.97 18.63 -6.78
N LYS A 308 -16.85 19.61 -6.51
CA LYS A 308 -16.83 20.93 -7.16
C LYS A 308 -15.55 21.71 -6.88
N GLU A 309 -14.90 21.44 -5.74
CA GLU A 309 -13.66 22.10 -5.33
C GLU A 309 -12.41 21.48 -5.98
N LEU A 310 -12.53 20.28 -6.56
CA LEU A 310 -11.38 19.47 -6.98
C LEU A 310 -10.49 20.19 -8.01
N ARG A 311 -11.09 20.78 -9.04
CA ARG A 311 -10.36 21.46 -10.13
C ARG A 311 -9.47 22.57 -9.60
N GLY A 312 -10.06 23.53 -8.87
CA GLY A 312 -9.31 24.66 -8.30
C GLY A 312 -8.28 24.23 -7.24
N ALA A 313 -8.54 23.14 -6.50
CA ALA A 313 -7.57 22.61 -5.55
C ALA A 313 -6.34 21.99 -6.26
N ILE A 314 -6.55 21.27 -7.37
CA ILE A 314 -5.48 20.72 -8.19
C ILE A 314 -4.63 21.84 -8.79
N GLU A 315 -5.26 22.82 -9.44
CA GLU A 315 -4.57 23.95 -10.05
C GLU A 315 -3.70 24.69 -9.02
N LYS A 316 -4.27 25.02 -7.86
CA LYS A 316 -3.55 25.69 -6.77
C LYS A 316 -2.33 24.91 -6.27
N GLN A 317 -2.43 23.58 -6.15
CA GLN A 317 -1.31 22.73 -5.69
C GLN A 317 -0.24 22.52 -6.77
N LEU A 318 -0.62 22.50 -8.04
CA LEU A 318 0.34 22.38 -9.13
C LEU A 318 1.07 23.69 -9.40
N GLU A 319 0.39 24.84 -9.23
CA GLU A 319 1.01 26.17 -9.30
C GLU A 319 1.96 26.43 -8.12
N ASN A 320 1.64 25.91 -6.94
CA ASN A 320 2.49 26.02 -5.75
C ASN A 320 2.75 24.64 -5.13
N ARG A 321 3.67 23.88 -5.75
CA ARG A 321 4.01 22.52 -5.31
C ARG A 321 4.62 22.46 -3.91
N ASP A 322 5.27 23.53 -3.46
CA ASP A 322 5.87 23.61 -2.13
C ASP A 322 4.85 23.90 -1.02
N LEU A 323 3.60 24.20 -1.39
CA LEU A 323 2.50 24.29 -0.44
C LEU A 323 2.37 22.96 0.31
N TYR A 324 2.52 22.99 1.65
CA TYR A 324 2.57 21.83 2.55
C TYR A 324 3.84 20.97 2.50
N LYS A 325 4.95 21.45 1.91
CA LYS A 325 6.19 20.67 1.81
C LYS A 325 6.74 20.27 3.18
N GLU A 326 6.83 21.21 4.12
CA GLU A 326 7.37 20.96 5.47
C GLU A 326 6.55 19.90 6.21
N GLU A 327 5.22 19.97 6.12
CA GLU A 327 4.33 18.97 6.72
C GLU A 327 4.48 17.60 6.06
N ARG A 328 4.62 17.54 4.73
CA ARG A 328 4.89 16.28 4.01
C ARG A 328 6.22 15.66 4.43
N GLU A 329 7.25 16.47 4.63
CA GLU A 329 8.56 16.01 5.12
C GLU A 329 8.44 15.45 6.54
N ALA A 330 7.73 16.14 7.44
CA ALA A 330 7.47 15.66 8.80
C ALA A 330 6.70 14.33 8.80
N TYR A 331 5.62 14.23 8.01
CA TYR A 331 4.87 12.97 7.85
C TYR A 331 5.72 11.83 7.29
N THR A 332 6.63 12.15 6.37
CA THR A 332 7.56 11.18 5.78
C THR A 332 8.50 10.64 6.85
N GLU A 333 9.15 11.51 7.63
CA GLU A 333 10.04 11.10 8.73
C GLU A 333 9.32 10.23 9.78
N ASP A 334 8.10 10.61 10.14
CA ASP A 334 7.34 9.98 11.22
C ASP A 334 6.72 8.64 10.83
N HIS A 335 6.32 8.47 9.56
CA HIS A 335 5.54 7.30 9.13
C HIS A 335 6.20 6.43 8.06
N VAL A 336 7.06 7.01 7.21
CA VAL A 336 7.75 6.30 6.13
C VAL A 336 9.20 6.01 6.51
N GLY A 337 9.83 6.91 7.27
CA GLY A 337 11.21 6.79 7.70
C GLY A 337 12.22 7.19 6.62
N PRO A 338 13.45 6.65 6.66
CA PRO A 338 14.49 6.94 5.66
C PRO A 338 14.01 6.68 4.23
N THR A 339 14.20 7.66 3.36
CA THR A 339 13.80 7.66 1.93
C THR A 339 15.02 7.56 0.99
N ASP A 340 16.10 6.93 1.45
CA ASP A 340 17.36 6.84 0.72
C ASP A 340 17.49 5.62 -0.21
N GLY A 341 16.38 4.89 -0.43
CA GLY A 341 16.33 3.69 -1.27
C GLY A 341 17.06 2.47 -0.71
N LYS A 342 17.47 2.50 0.57
CA LYS A 342 18.28 1.43 1.19
C LYS A 342 17.50 0.60 2.20
N SER A 343 16.17 0.66 2.24
CA SER A 343 15.40 -0.08 3.23
C SER A 343 15.57 -1.59 3.07
N SER A 344 15.51 -2.10 1.84
CA SER A 344 15.70 -3.53 1.52
C SER A 344 17.11 -3.98 1.85
N LEU A 345 18.12 -3.14 1.57
CA LEU A 345 19.50 -3.40 1.95
C LEU A 345 19.66 -3.54 3.47
N ARG A 346 19.10 -2.62 4.26
CA ARG A 346 19.14 -2.70 5.74
C ARG A 346 18.47 -3.97 6.28
N ILE A 347 17.35 -4.36 5.67
CA ILE A 347 16.63 -5.58 6.03
C ILE A 347 17.49 -6.82 5.76
N VAL A 348 18.06 -6.91 4.56
CA VAL A 348 18.89 -8.07 4.16
C VAL A 348 20.18 -8.13 4.97
N ASP A 349 20.85 -7.00 5.20
CA ASP A 349 22.01 -6.91 6.08
C ASP A 349 21.71 -7.37 7.51
N TYR A 350 20.51 -7.11 8.02
CA TYR A 350 20.10 -7.54 9.36
C TYR A 350 19.96 -9.07 9.43
N ILE A 351 19.26 -9.68 8.48
CA ILE A 351 19.00 -11.13 8.50
C ILE A 351 20.24 -11.98 8.13
N GLU A 352 21.21 -11.43 7.40
CA GLU A 352 22.48 -12.13 7.15
C GLU A 352 23.37 -12.16 8.40
N LYS A 353 23.27 -11.13 9.25
CA LYS A 353 24.05 -11.02 10.50
C LYS A 353 23.43 -11.78 11.67
N ASN A 354 22.15 -12.10 11.58
CA ASN A 354 21.37 -12.74 12.64
C ASN A 354 20.82 -14.05 12.14
#